data_AF-A0A366MQ76-F1
#
_entry.id   AF-A0A366MQ76-F1
#
_cell.length_a   1.000
_cell.length_b   1.000
_cell.length_c   1.000
_cell.angle_alpha   90.00
_cell.angle_beta   90.00
_cell.angle_gamma   90.00
#
_symmetry.space_group_name_H-M   'P 1'
#
loop_
_entity.id
_entity.type
_entity.pdbx_description
1 polymer ?
#
loop_
_entity_poly.entity_id
_entity_poly.type
_entity_poly.pdbx_seq_one_letter_code
_entity_poly.pdbx_strand_id
1 'polypeptide(L)'
;MSDLEIFQLAGAIALALKGEKEAIADVELLLKRHPEMFKNVKDVVNTINEVVKEPEIIMDNPRKEIGGILTAKKLNNKRIGDVIIKNEKGTNRILHANKSRFSKFKTLEKIKKQQLVETPTPSTHRDLPTKGLTANDLLSSSKEHSTVTNETIIPQNSEKKPFKPTGKYKNFQDKDIEK
;
A
#
# COMPACT_ATOMS: atom_id res chain seq x y z
N MET A 1 3.58 28.65 8.51
CA MET A 1 4.68 28.30 9.43
C MET A 1 4.66 26.79 9.56
N SER A 2 5.80 26.12 9.62
CA SER A 2 5.85 24.67 9.85
C SER A 2 5.94 24.43 11.36
N ASP A 3 4.94 23.77 11.94
CA ASP A 3 4.98 23.35 13.34
C ASP A 3 5.86 22.11 13.46
N LEU A 4 7.15 22.35 13.73
CA LEU A 4 8.13 21.30 13.97
C LEU A 4 8.11 20.91 15.43
N GLU A 5 7.89 19.62 15.70
CA GLU A 5 7.96 19.04 17.03
C GLU A 5 9.03 17.95 17.12
N ILE A 6 9.60 17.80 18.32
CA ILE A 6 10.62 16.80 18.64
C ILE A 6 10.00 15.68 19.45
N PHE A 7 10.29 14.44 19.06
CA PHE A 7 9.77 13.22 19.65
C PHE A 7 10.91 12.37 20.19
N GLN A 8 10.76 11.89 21.42
CA GLN A 8 11.69 10.95 22.04
C GLN A 8 11.37 9.53 21.55
N LEU A 9 12.34 8.90 20.88
CA LEU A 9 12.25 7.56 20.33
C LEU A 9 12.62 6.51 21.37
N ALA A 10 11.94 5.37 21.32
CA ALA A 10 12.37 4.17 22.03
C ALA A 10 13.78 3.76 21.58
N GLY A 11 14.58 3.22 22.51
CA GLY A 11 15.94 2.77 22.22
C GLY A 11 16.02 1.78 21.06
N ALA A 12 15.02 0.89 20.92
CA ALA A 12 14.95 -0.06 19.82
C ALA A 12 14.80 0.62 18.44
N ILE A 13 14.06 1.74 18.36
CA ILE A 13 13.92 2.51 17.12
C ILE A 13 15.22 3.25 16.79
N ALA A 14 15.83 3.90 17.80
CA ALA A 14 17.09 4.61 17.63
C ALA A 14 18.22 3.67 17.15
N LEU A 15 18.30 2.45 17.71
CA LEU A 15 19.21 1.40 17.28
C LEU A 15 18.95 0.97 15.82
N ALA A 16 17.69 0.77 15.45
CA ALA A 16 17.33 0.41 14.07
C ALA A 16 17.69 1.51 13.05
N LEU A 17 17.55 2.78 13.43
CA LEU A 17 17.90 3.92 12.59
C LEU A 17 19.41 4.24 12.57
N LYS A 18 20.20 3.63 13.46
CA LYS A 18 21.61 3.98 13.71
C LYS A 18 21.80 5.48 13.98
N GLY A 19 20.83 6.08 14.67
CA GLY A 19 20.74 7.52 14.88
C GLY A 19 20.51 7.89 16.35
N GLU A 20 20.20 9.15 16.56
CA GLU A 20 19.90 9.69 17.88
C GLU A 20 18.58 9.16 18.44
N LYS A 21 18.33 9.42 19.73
CA LYS A 21 17.08 9.04 20.41
C LYS A 21 15.95 10.05 20.16
N GLU A 22 16.18 11.05 19.31
CA GLU A 22 15.21 12.10 19.01
C GLU A 22 14.86 12.09 17.52
N ALA A 23 13.62 12.43 17.20
CA ALA A 23 13.15 12.62 15.84
C ALA A 23 12.35 13.91 15.71
N ILE A 24 12.49 14.56 14.56
CA ILE A 24 11.76 15.78 14.22
C ILE A 24 10.60 15.44 13.28
N ALA A 25 9.44 16.02 13.51
CA ALA A 25 8.29 15.92 12.61
C ALA A 25 7.68 17.29 12.31
N ASP A 26 7.28 17.52 11.07
CA ASP A 26 6.36 18.60 10.72
C ASP A 26 4.93 18.10 10.94
N VAL A 27 4.36 18.44 12.08
CA VAL A 27 3.08 17.87 12.53
C VAL A 27 1.90 18.39 11.70
N GLU A 28 2.00 19.65 11.26
CA GLU A 28 1.04 20.24 10.32
C GLU A 28 1.03 19.49 8.99
N LEU A 29 2.21 19.17 8.44
CA LEU A 29 2.32 18.43 7.19
C LEU A 29 1.74 17.02 7.32
N LEU A 30 1.96 16.35 8.45
CA LEU A 30 1.38 15.03 8.72
C LEU A 30 -0.15 15.09 8.80
N LEU A 31 -0.71 16.12 9.45
CA LEU A 31 -2.15 16.34 9.49
C LEU A 31 -2.72 16.62 8.09
N LYS A 32 -2.05 17.47 7.29
CA LYS A 32 -2.47 17.80 5.91
C LYS A 32 -2.47 16.58 4.98
N ARG A 33 -1.60 15.59 5.23
CA ARG A 33 -1.54 14.34 4.44
C ARG A 33 -2.70 13.39 4.76
N HIS A 34 -3.18 13.37 6.00
CA HIS A 34 -4.27 12.49 6.44
C HIS A 34 -5.30 13.25 7.31
N PRO A 35 -5.98 14.27 6.77
CA PRO A 35 -6.91 15.08 7.57
C PRO A 35 -8.12 14.27 8.06
N GLU A 36 -8.47 13.19 7.36
CA GLU A 36 -9.56 12.29 7.75
C GLU A 36 -9.23 11.41 8.96
N MET A 37 -7.94 11.16 9.21
CA MET A 37 -7.50 10.19 10.21
C MET A 37 -7.21 10.82 11.57
N PHE A 38 -7.00 12.13 11.60
CA PHE A 38 -6.64 12.89 12.78
C PHE A 38 -7.62 14.04 13.02
N LYS A 39 -8.00 14.25 14.28
CA LYS A 39 -8.94 15.32 14.64
C LYS A 39 -8.30 16.71 14.61
N ASN A 40 -7.04 16.79 15.01
CA ASN A 40 -6.26 18.02 15.13
C ASN A 40 -4.77 17.68 15.24
N VAL A 41 -3.91 18.70 15.27
CA VAL A 41 -2.46 18.55 15.43
C VAL A 41 -2.13 17.77 16.71
N LYS A 42 -2.77 18.09 17.83
CA LYS A 42 -2.59 17.39 19.11
C LYS A 42 -2.85 15.87 19.00
N ASP A 43 -3.83 15.46 18.21
CA ASP A 43 -4.12 14.05 17.97
C ASP A 43 -3.01 13.34 17.19
N VAL A 44 -2.34 14.04 16.26
CA VAL A 44 -1.14 13.54 15.57
C VAL A 44 0.01 13.36 16.57
N VAL A 45 0.31 14.39 17.37
CA VAL A 45 1.37 14.38 18.39
C VAL A 45 1.19 13.21 19.35
N ASN A 46 -0.01 13.05 19.90
CA ASN A 46 -0.33 11.96 20.82
C ASN A 46 -0.13 10.59 20.17
N THR A 47 -0.55 10.44 18.92
CA THR A 47 -0.40 9.18 18.18
C THR A 47 1.07 8.84 17.95
N ILE A 48 1.87 9.82 17.53
CA ILE A 48 3.30 9.61 17.32
C ILE A 48 3.93 9.23 18.65
N ASN A 49 3.70 10.00 19.72
CA ASN A 49 4.24 9.72 21.06
C ASN A 49 3.90 8.31 21.55
N GLU A 50 2.65 7.87 21.39
CA GLU A 50 2.25 6.52 21.80
C GLU A 50 3.02 5.44 21.01
N VAL A 51 3.18 5.62 19.70
CA VAL A 51 3.85 4.64 18.82
C VAL A 51 5.37 4.64 19.03
N VAL A 52 6.02 5.80 19.12
CA VAL A 52 7.48 5.88 19.20
C VAL A 52 8.04 5.56 20.58
N LYS A 53 7.26 5.78 21.65
CA LYS A 53 7.70 5.48 23.02
C LYS A 53 7.79 3.98 23.30
N GLU A 54 6.83 3.21 22.80
CA GLU A 54 6.73 1.77 23.02
C GLU A 54 6.12 1.08 21.79
N PRO A 55 6.89 0.97 20.69
CA PRO A 55 6.43 0.29 19.49
C PRO A 55 6.26 -1.22 19.73
N GLU A 56 5.21 -1.83 19.17
CA GLU A 56 5.05 -3.29 19.15
C GLU A 56 5.73 -3.91 17.93
N ILE A 57 5.73 -3.19 16.82
CA ILE A 57 6.33 -3.60 15.55
C ILE A 57 7.38 -2.56 15.18
N ILE A 58 8.57 -3.06 14.88
CA ILE A 58 9.67 -2.31 14.27
C ILE A 58 10.17 -3.21 13.14
N MET A 59 10.21 -2.68 11.92
CA MET A 59 10.72 -3.38 10.74
C MET A 59 11.11 -2.37 9.65
N ASP A 60 11.86 -2.83 8.66
CA ASP A 60 12.11 -2.02 7.47
C ASP A 60 10.82 -1.81 6.70
N ASN A 61 10.61 -0.58 6.24
CA ASN A 61 9.45 -0.25 5.44
C ASN A 61 9.44 -1.10 4.15
N PRO A 62 8.39 -1.92 3.91
CA PRO A 62 8.33 -2.78 2.73
C PRO A 62 8.31 -1.96 1.42
N ARG A 63 7.93 -0.68 1.46
CA ARG A 63 8.02 0.24 0.32
C ARG A 63 9.44 0.84 0.23
N LYS A 64 10.29 0.19 -0.56
CA LYS A 64 11.70 0.59 -0.77
C LYS A 64 11.87 2.03 -1.27
N GLU A 65 10.92 2.55 -2.05
CA GLU A 65 10.95 3.93 -2.57
C GLU A 65 10.95 5.00 -1.47
N ILE A 66 10.14 4.79 -0.43
CA ILE A 66 10.08 5.70 0.73
C ILE A 66 11.27 5.38 1.66
N GLY A 67 11.51 4.09 1.87
CA GLY A 67 12.50 3.58 2.81
C GLY A 67 12.15 3.91 4.27
N GLY A 68 13.16 3.81 5.13
CA GLY A 68 13.04 4.07 6.56
C GLY A 68 12.49 2.90 7.37
N ILE A 69 12.38 3.12 8.67
CA ILE A 69 11.85 2.17 9.63
C ILE A 69 10.36 2.43 9.81
N LEU A 70 9.56 1.39 9.61
CA LEU A 70 8.14 1.40 9.93
C LEU A 70 7.97 0.92 11.38
N THR A 71 7.33 1.77 12.17
CA THR A 71 6.96 1.49 13.56
C THR A 71 5.44 1.48 13.69
N ALA A 72 4.90 0.53 14.44
CA ALA A 72 3.46 0.46 14.67
C ALA A 72 3.12 -0.02 16.08
N LYS A 73 1.99 0.46 16.59
CA LYS A 73 1.44 0.11 17.91
C LYS A 73 -0.08 0.00 17.85
N LYS A 74 -0.66 -0.90 18.64
CA LYS A 74 -2.11 -0.93 18.84
C LYS A 74 -2.52 0.26 19.72
N LEU A 75 -3.62 0.91 19.36
CA LEU A 75 -4.22 2.00 20.11
C LEU A 75 -5.55 1.51 20.72
N ASN A 76 -5.99 2.13 21.81
CA ASN A 76 -7.16 1.70 22.60
C ASN A 76 -8.47 1.56 21.78
N ASN A 77 -8.63 2.33 20.70
CA ASN A 77 -9.86 2.40 19.91
C ASN A 77 -9.99 1.33 18.80
N LYS A 78 -9.42 0.12 18.98
CA LYS A 78 -9.32 -0.92 17.92
C LYS A 78 -8.67 -0.39 16.62
N ARG A 79 -7.88 0.66 16.75
CA ARG A 79 -7.07 1.25 15.68
C ARG A 79 -5.62 0.94 15.97
N ILE A 80 -4.80 1.11 14.96
CA ILE A 80 -3.35 1.10 15.13
C ILE A 80 -2.80 2.45 14.70
N GLY A 81 -1.72 2.86 15.34
CA GLY A 81 -0.88 3.96 14.90
C GLY A 81 0.30 3.39 14.13
N ASP A 82 0.60 3.96 12.97
CA ASP A 82 1.77 3.61 12.18
C ASP A 82 2.57 4.86 11.82
N VAL A 83 3.88 4.80 12.05
CA VAL A 83 4.82 5.90 11.86
C VAL A 83 6.02 5.41 11.06
N ILE A 84 6.40 6.17 10.02
CA ILE A 84 7.61 5.91 9.23
C ILE A 84 8.66 6.94 9.59
N ILE A 85 9.82 6.47 10.02
CA ILE A 85 10.94 7.29 10.45
C ILE A 85 12.14 7.00 9.55
N LYS A 86 12.80 8.04 9.07
CA LYS A 86 14.00 7.93 8.24
C LYS A 86 15.12 8.72 8.88
N ASN A 87 16.31 8.14 8.94
CA ASN A 87 17.51 8.88 9.27
C ASN A 87 18.01 9.60 8.01
N GLU A 88 18.06 10.94 8.07
CA GLU A 88 18.59 11.79 7.02
C GLU A 88 19.83 12.50 7.54
N LYS A 89 21.01 12.01 7.12
CA LYS A 89 22.32 12.59 7.46
C LYS A 89 22.54 12.76 8.98
N GLY A 90 22.11 11.79 9.77
CA GLY A 90 22.25 11.80 11.23
C GLY A 90 20.99 12.28 11.96
N THR A 91 20.11 13.05 11.32
CA THR A 91 18.86 13.52 11.93
C THR A 91 17.71 12.55 11.62
N ASN A 92 17.01 12.06 12.65
CA ASN A 92 15.80 11.27 12.43
C ASN A 92 14.62 12.18 12.10
N ARG A 93 13.91 11.88 11.00
CA ARG A 93 12.72 12.60 10.57
C ARG A 93 11.53 11.66 10.44
N ILE A 94 10.40 12.07 10.99
CA ILE A 94 9.13 11.36 10.82
C ILE A 94 8.52 11.80 9.48
N LEU A 95 8.44 10.86 8.55
CA LEU A 95 7.94 11.10 7.19
C LEU A 95 6.45 10.81 7.08
N HIS A 96 5.92 9.92 7.91
CA HIS A 96 4.52 9.51 7.85
C HIS A 96 4.02 9.19 9.24
N ALA A 97 2.79 9.58 9.53
CA ALA A 97 2.02 9.13 10.66
C ALA A 97 0.60 8.87 10.17
N ASN A 98 0.02 7.76 10.57
CA ASN A 98 -1.34 7.41 10.22
C ASN A 98 -2.00 6.62 11.36
N LYS A 99 -3.33 6.62 11.34
CA LYS A 99 -4.15 5.69 12.11
C LYS A 99 -4.80 4.74 11.13
N SER A 100 -4.94 3.48 11.48
CA SER A 100 -5.61 2.54 10.59
C SER A 100 -6.34 1.44 11.35
N ARG A 101 -7.06 0.58 10.63
CA ARG A 101 -7.84 -0.50 11.22
C ARG A 101 -6.91 -1.59 11.76
N PHE A 102 -7.37 -2.28 12.81
CA PHE A 102 -6.65 -3.38 13.44
C PHE A 102 -6.20 -4.49 12.47
N SER A 103 -6.94 -4.73 11.39
CA SER A 103 -6.57 -5.73 10.36
C SER A 103 -5.18 -5.47 9.77
N LYS A 104 -4.77 -4.20 9.63
CA LYS A 104 -3.46 -3.83 9.11
C LYS A 104 -2.34 -4.32 10.04
N PHE A 105 -2.58 -4.40 11.34
CA PHE A 105 -1.59 -4.89 12.32
C PHE A 105 -1.19 -6.33 12.05
N LYS A 106 -2.19 -7.21 11.85
CA LYS A 106 -1.95 -8.62 11.50
C LYS A 106 -1.15 -8.76 10.21
N THR A 107 -1.39 -7.88 9.25
CA THR A 107 -0.60 -7.84 8.00
C THR A 107 0.84 -7.42 8.27
N LEU A 108 1.08 -6.39 9.09
CA LEU A 108 2.43 -5.96 9.45
C LEU A 108 3.18 -7.06 10.23
N GLU A 109 2.52 -7.78 11.13
CA GLU A 109 3.12 -8.94 11.83
C GLU A 109 3.55 -10.04 10.85
N LYS A 110 2.71 -10.34 9.85
CA LYS A 110 3.05 -11.33 8.80
C LYS A 110 4.26 -10.88 7.98
N ILE A 111 4.30 -9.61 7.57
CA ILE A 111 5.42 -9.05 6.80
C ILE A 111 6.70 -9.08 7.64
N LYS A 112 6.65 -8.68 8.92
CA LYS A 112 7.79 -8.75 9.84
C LYS A 112 8.34 -10.18 9.96
N LYS A 113 7.45 -11.17 10.09
CA LYS A 113 7.84 -12.59 10.14
C LYS A 113 8.51 -13.04 8.84
N GLN A 114 8.00 -12.62 7.69
CA GLN A 114 8.61 -12.96 6.39
C GLN A 114 9.99 -12.34 6.23
N GLN A 115 10.20 -11.10 6.68
CA GLN A 115 11.51 -10.44 6.67
C GLN A 115 12.54 -11.14 7.57
N LEU A 116 12.10 -11.84 8.62
CA LEU A 116 13.01 -12.59 9.52
C LEU A 116 13.44 -13.95 8.93
N VAL A 117 12.67 -14.49 7.98
CA VAL A 117 12.85 -15.87 7.45
C VAL A 117 13.53 -15.82 6.09
N GLU A 118 14.55 -14.98 5.89
CA GLU A 118 15.24 -14.78 4.61
C GLU A 118 15.74 -16.10 3.98
N THR A 119 14.85 -16.71 3.20
CA THR A 119 15.11 -17.68 2.16
C THR A 119 14.45 -17.10 0.92
N PRO A 120 15.14 -17.00 -0.22
CA PRO A 120 14.58 -16.40 -1.41
C PRO A 120 13.47 -17.31 -1.92
N THR A 121 12.23 -16.97 -1.60
CA THR A 121 11.08 -17.57 -2.27
C THR A 121 10.93 -16.84 -3.60
N PRO A 122 10.97 -17.56 -4.74
CA PRO A 122 10.81 -16.93 -6.04
C PRO A 122 9.46 -16.23 -6.10
N SER A 123 9.49 -14.97 -6.55
CA SER A 123 8.30 -14.16 -6.80
C SER A 123 7.37 -14.93 -7.73
N THR A 124 6.25 -15.45 -7.20
CA THR A 124 5.15 -15.86 -8.06
C THR A 124 4.49 -14.59 -8.57
N HIS A 125 5.05 -14.02 -9.65
CA HIS A 125 4.25 -13.21 -10.55
C HIS A 125 3.05 -14.07 -10.94
N ARG A 126 1.86 -13.65 -10.50
CA ARG A 126 0.62 -14.13 -11.10
C ARG A 126 0.56 -13.51 -12.48
N ASP A 127 1.28 -14.11 -13.41
CA ASP A 127 0.97 -13.94 -14.82
C ASP A 127 -0.42 -14.53 -15.01
N LEU A 128 -1.39 -13.66 -15.30
CA LEU A 128 -2.69 -14.08 -15.80
C LEU A 128 -2.43 -14.99 -17.00
N PRO A 129 -2.89 -16.24 -17.03
CA PRO A 129 -2.80 -17.01 -18.25
C PRO A 129 -3.80 -16.43 -19.25
N THR A 130 -3.27 -15.71 -20.23
CA THR A 130 -3.87 -15.47 -21.53
C THR A 130 -4.42 -16.80 -22.04
N LYS A 131 -5.75 -16.92 -22.09
CA LYS A 131 -6.48 -18.11 -22.51
C LYS A 131 -6.26 -18.36 -24.01
N GLY A 132 -5.17 -19.04 -24.34
CA GLY A 132 -4.93 -19.68 -25.64
C GLY A 132 -5.37 -21.14 -25.58
N LEU A 133 -6.22 -21.53 -26.55
CA LEU A 133 -6.81 -22.85 -26.72
C LEU A 133 -5.78 -23.88 -27.18
N THR A 134 -5.79 -25.09 -26.60
CA THR A 134 -5.57 -26.35 -27.35
C THR A 134 -6.27 -27.51 -26.63
N ALA A 135 -6.74 -28.44 -27.44
CA ALA A 135 -7.76 -29.44 -27.14
C ALA A 135 -7.20 -30.78 -26.61
N ASN A 136 -8.11 -31.54 -25.97
CA ASN A 136 -8.16 -33.01 -25.84
C ASN A 136 -7.24 -33.71 -24.82
N ASP A 137 -7.81 -34.06 -23.66
CA ASP A 137 -7.97 -35.45 -23.16
C ASP A 137 -8.70 -35.36 -21.78
N LEU A 138 -10.01 -35.69 -21.69
CA LEU A 138 -10.59 -37.00 -21.30
C LEU A 138 -9.99 -37.55 -19.97
N LEU A 139 -10.68 -37.96 -18.91
CA LEU A 139 -12.07 -38.21 -18.49
C LEU A 139 -11.98 -38.42 -16.95
N SER A 140 -12.99 -38.04 -16.14
CA SER A 140 -13.54 -38.91 -15.06
C SER A 140 -14.59 -38.19 -14.17
N SER A 141 -15.86 -38.54 -14.39
CA SER A 141 -16.94 -38.84 -13.42
C SER A 141 -17.13 -38.06 -12.11
N SER A 142 -18.24 -37.30 -12.03
CA SER A 142 -19.36 -37.49 -11.06
C SER A 142 -20.40 -36.37 -11.27
N LYS A 143 -21.52 -36.58 -11.97
CA LYS A 143 -22.80 -37.16 -11.52
C LYS A 143 -23.49 -36.34 -10.42
N GLU A 144 -24.27 -35.32 -10.80
CA GLU A 144 -25.43 -34.85 -10.03
C GLU A 144 -26.59 -34.45 -10.97
N HIS A 145 -27.80 -34.55 -10.45
CA HIS A 145 -29.06 -34.83 -11.14
C HIS A 145 -29.87 -33.58 -11.59
N SER A 146 -30.55 -33.77 -12.73
CA SER A 146 -31.92 -33.31 -13.08
C SER A 146 -32.23 -31.84 -13.47
N THR A 147 -32.36 -31.67 -14.79
CA THR A 147 -33.51 -31.17 -15.58
C THR A 147 -34.35 -29.97 -15.11
N VAL A 148 -34.29 -28.89 -15.89
CA VAL A 148 -35.48 -28.21 -16.44
C VAL A 148 -35.23 -27.90 -17.92
N THR A 149 -36.03 -28.51 -18.77
CA THR A 149 -36.20 -28.24 -20.20
C THR A 149 -36.86 -26.87 -20.41
N ASN A 150 -36.35 -26.07 -21.35
CA ASN A 150 -37.09 -25.59 -22.52
C ASN A 150 -36.21 -24.65 -23.35
N GLU A 151 -35.87 -25.18 -24.51
CA GLU A 151 -35.48 -24.56 -25.78
C GLU A 151 -35.54 -23.02 -25.86
N THR A 152 -34.41 -22.39 -26.17
CA THR A 152 -34.22 -21.64 -27.43
C THR A 152 -32.73 -21.28 -27.55
N ILE A 153 -32.06 -22.00 -28.44
CA ILE A 153 -30.69 -21.72 -28.88
C ILE A 153 -30.77 -20.48 -29.77
N ILE A 154 -30.22 -19.33 -29.33
CA ILE A 154 -30.10 -18.15 -30.19
C ILE A 154 -28.77 -18.27 -30.96
N PRO A 155 -28.77 -18.38 -32.29
CA PRO A 155 -27.54 -18.26 -33.08
C PRO A 155 -27.12 -16.80 -33.18
N GLN A 156 -25.87 -16.48 -32.83
CA GLN A 156 -25.26 -15.21 -33.22
C GLN A 156 -24.83 -15.30 -34.69
N ASN A 157 -25.62 -14.71 -35.59
CA ASN A 157 -25.14 -14.31 -36.90
C ASN A 157 -24.96 -12.78 -36.96
N SER A 158 -23.91 -12.40 -37.67
CA SER A 158 -23.36 -11.09 -37.90
C SER A 158 -24.33 -10.11 -38.56
N GLU A 159 -24.21 -8.82 -38.23
CA GLU A 159 -24.33 -7.75 -39.22
C GLU A 159 -23.56 -6.49 -38.78
N LYS A 160 -22.62 -6.08 -39.63
CA LYS A 160 -21.79 -4.89 -39.50
C LYS A 160 -22.66 -3.64 -39.69
N LYS A 161 -22.57 -2.65 -38.80
CA LYS A 161 -23.05 -1.28 -39.05
C LYS A 161 -21.88 -0.29 -39.07
N PRO A 162 -21.83 0.63 -40.05
CA PRO A 162 -20.70 1.54 -40.25
C PRO A 162 -20.74 2.70 -39.25
N PHE A 163 -19.63 2.89 -38.52
CA PHE A 163 -19.40 4.10 -37.71
C PHE A 163 -19.02 5.27 -38.63
N LYS A 164 -19.81 6.35 -38.59
CA LYS A 164 -19.43 7.66 -39.13
C LYS A 164 -18.70 8.46 -38.03
N PRO A 165 -17.52 9.04 -38.29
CA PRO A 165 -16.78 9.81 -37.31
C PRO A 165 -17.24 11.28 -37.32
N THR A 166 -17.64 11.81 -36.17
CA THR A 166 -17.70 13.26 -35.93
C THR A 166 -16.54 13.64 -35.01
N GLY A 167 -15.58 14.37 -35.58
CA GLY A 167 -14.33 14.74 -34.92
C GLY A 167 -14.48 15.84 -33.87
N LYS A 168 -13.49 15.92 -32.98
CA LYS A 168 -12.48 16.99 -32.90
C LYS A 168 -11.59 16.73 -31.68
N TYR A 169 -10.46 16.08 -31.89
CA TYR A 169 -9.33 16.14 -30.96
C TYR A 169 -8.17 16.82 -31.69
N LYS A 170 -7.82 18.04 -31.28
CA LYS A 170 -6.59 18.71 -31.69
C LYS A 170 -5.47 18.18 -30.79
N ASN A 171 -4.60 17.35 -31.36
CA ASN A 171 -3.29 17.03 -30.80
C ASN A 171 -2.32 18.18 -31.12
N PHE A 172 -1.58 18.63 -30.10
CA PHE A 172 -0.38 19.45 -30.25
C PHE A 172 0.80 18.66 -29.68
N GLN A 173 1.66 18.20 -30.58
CA GLN A 173 3.08 17.88 -30.44
C GLN A 173 3.59 17.82 -31.89
N ASP A 174 4.78 18.21 -32.30
CA ASP A 174 5.93 18.96 -31.79
C ASP A 174 6.84 19.09 -33.03
N LYS A 175 7.66 20.15 -33.13
CA LYS A 175 8.96 20.19 -33.86
C LYS A 175 8.94 20.09 -35.41
N ASP A 176 9.83 20.66 -36.21
CA ASP A 176 11.05 21.47 -36.06
C ASP A 176 11.43 21.96 -37.50
N ILE A 177 12.22 23.05 -37.61
CA ILE A 177 13.23 23.38 -38.67
C ILE A 177 12.85 24.17 -39.96
N GLU A 178 13.77 25.12 -40.25
CA GLU A 178 14.10 25.89 -41.49
C GLU A 178 13.10 26.99 -41.94
N LYS A 179 13.51 28.24 -42.22
CA LYS A 179 14.80 28.81 -42.63
C LYS A 179 14.81 30.32 -42.34
#